data_AF-A0A5C5W431-F1
#
_entry.id   AF-A0A5C5W431-F1
#
_cell.length_a   1.000
_cell.length_b   1.000
_cell.length_c   1.000
_cell.angle_alpha   90.00
_cell.angle_beta   90.00
_cell.angle_gamma   90.00
#
_symmetry.space_group_name_H-M   'P 1'
#
loop_
_entity.id
_entity.type
_entity.pdbx_description
1 polymer ?
#
loop_
_entity_poly.entity_id
_entity_poly.type
_entity_poly.pdbx_seq_one_letter_code
_entity_poly.pdbx_strand_id
1 'polypeptide(L)'
;MTADRDILEALPGVLAELTSLGVSAARNGRTGERLLRMGPHLVAAVAKSSSRAAAIAQAADSARLAAKRAGPRAVPLVAVPYMGEVGARVCREHKVSFVDLSGNAEINAPGLRIHVAGKPNRFIRRGRPSSVFAPKSSRLARLMLQDPNRPWRQSELAEASQLGAGYVSRICKRLEEDRLVERRQDGAIRSRAPELLLEAWQAEYDFRRHDIRMGHIAAHTGDELARRLVGVFGELSVPYALTGLAAAWLLAPFAAYRLVTVYLRKPPGEKLLQRLKWHEEKRGANLWLVRPNDEGVFHGVESVGGVECVSPVQAYLDLRGLPERAEEAADHLRKERLQWR
;
A
#
# COMPACT_ATOMS: atom_id res chain seq x y z
N MET A 1 9.46 -1.98 -18.89
CA MET A 1 8.04 -2.40 -18.84
C MET A 1 7.84 -3.33 -20.00
N THR A 2 7.30 -4.53 -19.80
CA THR A 2 6.94 -5.41 -20.93
C THR A 2 5.73 -4.78 -21.62
N ALA A 3 5.85 -4.41 -22.89
CA ALA A 3 4.75 -3.80 -23.62
C ALA A 3 3.68 -4.84 -23.94
N ASP A 4 2.43 -4.40 -24.15
CA ASP A 4 1.32 -5.29 -24.53
C ASP A 4 1.67 -6.13 -25.77
N ARG A 5 2.40 -5.53 -26.73
CA ARG A 5 2.91 -6.20 -27.93
C ARG A 5 3.87 -7.35 -27.60
N ASP A 6 4.84 -7.13 -26.73
CA ASP A 6 5.85 -8.14 -26.36
C ASP A 6 5.18 -9.35 -25.68
N ILE A 7 4.15 -9.10 -24.87
CA ILE A 7 3.34 -10.15 -24.23
C ILE A 7 2.65 -10.99 -25.31
N LEU A 8 2.01 -10.36 -26.29
CA LEU A 8 1.34 -11.08 -27.37
C LEU A 8 2.32 -11.84 -28.27
N GLU A 9 3.55 -11.36 -28.44
CA GLU A 9 4.61 -12.05 -29.18
C GLU A 9 5.13 -13.30 -28.46
N ALA A 10 5.28 -13.25 -27.13
CA ALA A 10 5.68 -14.42 -26.34
C ALA A 10 4.55 -15.45 -26.11
N LEU A 11 3.30 -15.01 -26.19
CA LEU A 11 2.12 -15.80 -25.82
C LEU A 11 2.00 -17.17 -26.52
N PRO A 12 2.26 -17.34 -27.84
CA PRO A 12 2.16 -18.65 -28.49
C PRO A 12 3.07 -19.70 -27.88
N GLY A 13 4.31 -19.33 -27.53
CA GLY A 13 5.28 -20.25 -26.90
C GLY A 13 4.82 -20.68 -25.51
N VAL A 14 4.35 -19.74 -24.69
CA VAL A 14 3.85 -20.03 -23.34
C VAL A 14 2.62 -20.95 -23.39
N LEU A 15 1.68 -20.69 -24.30
CA LEU A 15 0.51 -21.55 -24.47
C LEU A 15 0.90 -22.95 -24.97
N ALA A 16 1.85 -23.07 -25.90
CA ALA A 16 2.31 -24.35 -26.39
C ALA A 16 2.95 -25.19 -25.26
N GLU A 17 3.78 -24.57 -24.42
CA GLU A 17 4.40 -25.21 -23.26
C GLU A 17 3.34 -25.67 -22.23
N LEU A 18 2.38 -24.81 -21.89
CA LEU A 18 1.37 -25.13 -20.88
C LEU A 18 0.35 -26.17 -21.35
N THR A 19 0.02 -26.18 -22.63
CA THR A 19 -1.07 -27.00 -23.18
C THR A 19 -0.57 -28.28 -23.84
N SER A 20 0.72 -28.35 -24.20
CA SER A 20 1.28 -29.38 -25.09
C SER A 20 0.57 -29.46 -26.45
N LEU A 21 -0.13 -28.39 -26.87
CA LEU A 21 -0.78 -28.28 -28.17
C LEU A 21 0.05 -27.39 -29.10
N GLY A 22 -0.05 -27.66 -30.41
CA GLY A 22 0.48 -26.73 -31.41
C GLY A 22 -0.25 -25.39 -31.34
N VAL A 23 0.50 -24.29 -31.22
CA VAL A 23 -0.04 -22.93 -31.19
C VAL A 23 0.49 -22.13 -32.37
N SER A 24 -0.40 -21.64 -33.23
CA SER A 24 -0.05 -20.75 -34.34
C SER A 24 -0.79 -19.42 -34.21
N ALA A 25 -0.08 -18.34 -34.53
CA ALA A 25 -0.69 -17.03 -34.66
C ALA A 25 -1.58 -17.03 -35.91
N ALA A 26 -2.88 -16.80 -35.74
CA ALA A 26 -3.80 -16.79 -36.86
C ALA A 26 -3.82 -15.41 -37.53
N ARG A 27 -4.21 -14.36 -36.79
CA ARG A 27 -4.35 -12.97 -37.26
C ARG A 27 -4.33 -11.97 -36.09
N ASN A 28 -3.95 -10.72 -36.36
CA ASN A 28 -4.26 -9.61 -35.46
C ASN A 28 -5.76 -9.27 -35.57
N GLY A 29 -6.39 -9.00 -34.44
CA GLY A 29 -7.79 -8.60 -34.38
C GLY A 29 -8.00 -7.10 -34.61
N ARG A 30 -9.26 -6.66 -34.53
CA ARG A 30 -9.67 -5.29 -34.91
C ARG A 30 -9.49 -4.26 -33.80
N THR A 31 -9.34 -4.69 -32.56
CA THR A 31 -9.36 -3.83 -31.35
C THR A 31 -8.15 -4.09 -30.44
N GLY A 32 -7.02 -4.51 -31.02
CA GLY A 32 -5.76 -4.77 -30.30
C GLY A 32 -5.64 -6.16 -29.68
N GLU A 33 -6.63 -7.03 -29.90
CA GLU A 33 -6.55 -8.46 -29.58
C GLU A 33 -5.72 -9.24 -30.61
N ARG A 34 -5.28 -10.44 -30.25
CA ARG A 34 -4.66 -11.41 -31.14
C ARG A 34 -5.50 -12.70 -31.17
N LEU A 35 -5.82 -13.17 -32.38
CA LEU A 35 -6.45 -14.47 -32.56
C LEU A 35 -5.38 -15.53 -32.74
N LEU A 36 -5.39 -16.53 -31.86
CA LEU A 36 -4.48 -17.66 -31.87
C LEU A 36 -5.26 -18.96 -32.11
N ARG A 37 -4.64 -19.92 -32.78
CA ARG A 37 -5.15 -21.28 -32.88
C ARG A 37 -4.29 -22.19 -32.03
N MET A 38 -4.90 -22.74 -30.98
CA MET A 38 -4.30 -23.60 -29.95
C MET A 38 -4.94 -24.99 -30.07
N GLY A 39 -4.30 -25.89 -30.80
CA GLY A 39 -4.92 -27.15 -31.23
C GLY A 39 -6.25 -26.91 -31.94
N PRO A 40 -7.36 -27.52 -31.48
CA PRO A 40 -8.70 -27.30 -32.07
C PRO A 40 -9.37 -26.00 -31.59
N HIS A 41 -8.77 -25.25 -30.67
CA HIS A 41 -9.38 -24.07 -30.06
C HIS A 41 -8.94 -22.78 -30.75
N LEU A 42 -9.91 -21.89 -30.98
CA LEU A 42 -9.62 -20.50 -31.33
C LEU A 42 -9.59 -19.66 -30.05
N VAL A 43 -8.53 -18.90 -29.85
CA VAL A 43 -8.32 -18.10 -28.64
C VAL A 43 -8.27 -16.62 -29.02
N ALA A 44 -9.10 -15.82 -28.37
CA ALA A 44 -9.08 -14.36 -28.49
C ALA A 44 -8.33 -13.76 -27.31
N ALA A 45 -7.05 -13.44 -27.54
CA ALA A 45 -6.14 -12.98 -26.51
C ALA A 45 -6.02 -11.46 -26.48
N VAL A 46 -6.16 -10.87 -25.29
CA VAL A 46 -5.88 -9.46 -25.04
C VAL A 46 -4.75 -9.37 -24.02
N ALA A 47 -3.70 -8.61 -24.34
CA ALA A 47 -2.60 -8.40 -23.41
C ALA A 47 -2.75 -7.10 -22.63
N LYS A 48 -2.25 -7.10 -21.38
CA LYS A 48 -2.02 -5.89 -20.60
C LYS A 48 -0.71 -5.96 -19.84
N SER A 49 0.10 -4.92 -19.97
CA SER A 49 1.33 -4.67 -19.23
C SER A 49 1.12 -4.40 -17.73
N SER A 50 -0.12 -4.12 -17.31
CA SER A 50 -0.50 -3.88 -15.91
C SER A 50 -1.44 -4.96 -15.40
N SER A 51 -1.09 -5.55 -14.25
CA SER A 51 -1.91 -6.56 -13.56
C SER A 51 -2.83 -6.00 -12.48
N ARG A 52 -3.01 -4.66 -12.42
CA ARG A 52 -3.99 -4.00 -11.54
C ARG A 52 -5.41 -4.42 -11.92
N ALA A 53 -6.29 -4.58 -10.92
CA ALA A 53 -7.66 -5.09 -11.10
C ALA A 53 -8.45 -4.39 -12.21
N ALA A 54 -8.44 -3.06 -12.26
CA ALA A 54 -9.17 -2.29 -13.28
C ALA A 54 -8.66 -2.54 -14.71
N ALA A 55 -7.34 -2.71 -14.88
CA ALA A 55 -6.76 -3.03 -16.18
C ALA A 55 -7.11 -4.46 -16.62
N ILE A 56 -7.15 -5.40 -15.68
CA ILE A 56 -7.57 -6.78 -15.94
C ILE A 56 -9.05 -6.86 -16.29
N ALA A 57 -9.92 -6.14 -15.57
CA ALA A 57 -11.35 -6.09 -15.87
C ALA A 57 -11.60 -5.58 -17.30
N GLN A 58 -10.95 -4.47 -17.66
CA GLN A 58 -11.02 -3.93 -19.03
C GLN A 58 -10.52 -4.94 -20.07
N ALA A 59 -9.42 -5.65 -19.78
CA ALA A 59 -8.89 -6.67 -20.69
C ALA A 59 -9.83 -7.87 -20.84
N ALA A 60 -10.44 -8.30 -19.73
CA ALA A 60 -11.40 -9.41 -19.70
C ALA A 60 -12.64 -9.08 -20.55
N ASP A 61 -13.20 -7.87 -20.41
CA ASP A 61 -14.33 -7.43 -21.24
C ASP A 61 -13.97 -7.38 -22.73
N SER A 62 -12.81 -6.82 -23.07
CA SER A 62 -12.31 -6.81 -24.45
C SER A 62 -12.10 -8.22 -25.01
N ALA A 63 -11.53 -9.13 -24.22
CA ALA A 63 -11.30 -10.52 -24.63
C ALA A 63 -12.62 -11.26 -24.87
N ARG A 64 -13.64 -11.04 -24.02
CA ARG A 64 -14.99 -11.61 -24.22
C ARG A 64 -15.65 -11.10 -25.48
N LEU A 65 -15.58 -9.79 -25.73
CA LEU A 65 -16.15 -9.19 -26.92
C LEU A 65 -15.46 -9.71 -28.19
N ALA A 66 -14.13 -9.84 -28.15
CA ALA A 66 -13.34 -10.42 -29.23
C ALA A 66 -13.69 -11.89 -29.47
N ALA A 67 -13.81 -12.71 -28.42
CA ALA A 67 -14.21 -14.10 -28.52
C ALA A 67 -15.60 -14.24 -29.16
N LYS A 68 -16.59 -13.44 -28.72
CA LYS A 68 -17.94 -13.43 -29.32
C LYS A 68 -17.91 -13.13 -30.82
N ARG A 69 -17.05 -12.21 -31.27
CA ARG A 69 -16.88 -11.89 -32.71
C ARG A 69 -16.17 -13.00 -33.48
N ALA A 70 -15.23 -13.68 -32.84
CA ALA A 70 -14.42 -14.73 -33.46
C ALA A 70 -15.20 -16.04 -33.67
N GLY A 71 -16.17 -16.33 -32.79
CA GLY A 71 -17.12 -17.43 -32.96
C GLY A 71 -17.62 -18.01 -31.65
N PRO A 72 -18.67 -18.86 -31.69
CA PRO A 72 -19.36 -19.35 -30.51
C PRO A 72 -18.51 -20.25 -29.59
N ARG A 73 -17.37 -20.76 -30.08
CA ARG A 73 -16.43 -21.59 -29.31
C ARG A 73 -15.07 -20.93 -29.09
N ALA A 74 -14.93 -19.65 -29.40
CA ALA A 74 -13.69 -18.94 -29.16
C ALA A 74 -13.49 -18.72 -27.65
N VAL A 75 -12.27 -18.95 -27.18
CA VAL A 75 -11.89 -18.82 -25.78
C VAL A 75 -11.38 -17.41 -25.51
N PRO A 76 -12.03 -16.62 -24.64
CA PRO A 76 -11.49 -15.33 -24.22
C PRO A 76 -10.30 -15.56 -23.29
N LEU A 77 -9.18 -14.89 -23.57
CA LEU A 77 -7.94 -15.01 -22.82
C LEU A 77 -7.35 -13.64 -22.50
N VAL A 78 -6.95 -13.42 -21.24
CA VAL A 78 -6.12 -12.29 -20.82
C VAL A 78 -4.68 -12.75 -20.64
N ALA A 79 -3.74 -12.02 -21.24
CA ALA A 79 -2.31 -12.26 -21.10
C ALA A 79 -1.62 -11.10 -20.36
N VAL A 80 -0.80 -11.40 -19.36
CA VAL A 80 -0.08 -10.38 -18.57
C VAL A 80 1.36 -10.82 -18.26
N PRO A 81 2.25 -9.92 -17.84
CA PRO A 81 3.59 -10.32 -17.40
C PRO A 81 3.54 -11.28 -16.20
N TYR A 82 2.70 -10.96 -15.22
CA TYR A 82 2.46 -11.78 -14.03
C TYR A 82 1.05 -11.58 -13.52
N MET A 83 0.31 -12.66 -13.23
CA MET A 83 -1.06 -12.56 -12.73
C MET A 83 -1.08 -12.65 -11.20
N GLY A 84 -1.52 -11.57 -10.54
CA GLY A 84 -1.77 -11.59 -9.09
C GLY A 84 -3.15 -12.15 -8.75
N GLU A 85 -3.37 -12.52 -7.48
CA GLU A 85 -4.63 -13.15 -7.03
C GLU A 85 -5.87 -12.30 -7.32
N VAL A 86 -5.77 -10.97 -7.14
CA VAL A 86 -6.87 -10.05 -7.44
C VAL A 86 -7.24 -10.09 -8.92
N GLY A 87 -6.25 -10.07 -9.82
CA GLY A 87 -6.47 -10.16 -11.26
C GLY A 87 -7.04 -11.52 -11.67
N ALA A 88 -6.51 -12.61 -11.11
CA ALA A 88 -7.03 -13.96 -11.35
C ALA A 88 -8.49 -14.08 -10.93
N ARG A 89 -8.86 -13.53 -9.75
CA ARG A 89 -10.27 -13.48 -9.29
C ARG A 89 -11.16 -12.71 -10.27
N VAL A 90 -10.73 -11.55 -10.76
CA VAL A 90 -11.47 -10.77 -11.77
C VAL A 90 -11.68 -11.60 -13.04
N CYS A 91 -10.65 -12.29 -13.53
CA CYS A 91 -10.79 -13.18 -14.70
C CYS A 91 -11.82 -14.30 -14.46
N ARG A 92 -11.82 -14.94 -13.29
CA ARG A 92 -12.81 -15.97 -12.93
C ARG A 92 -14.23 -15.43 -12.89
N GLU A 93 -14.44 -14.28 -12.24
CA GLU A 93 -15.75 -13.62 -12.18
C GLU A 93 -16.29 -13.29 -13.59
N HIS A 94 -15.40 -12.86 -14.49
CA HIS A 94 -15.75 -12.58 -15.88
C HIS A 94 -15.85 -13.83 -16.77
N LYS A 95 -15.55 -15.02 -16.22
CA LYS A 95 -15.46 -16.30 -16.96
C LYS A 95 -14.49 -16.22 -18.14
N VAL A 96 -13.33 -15.60 -17.90
CA VAL A 96 -12.25 -15.40 -18.88
C VAL A 96 -11.03 -16.19 -18.45
N SER A 97 -10.42 -16.87 -19.41
CA SER A 97 -9.16 -17.58 -19.16
C SER A 97 -8.02 -16.57 -18.99
N PHE A 98 -6.99 -16.91 -18.23
CA PHE A 98 -5.78 -16.09 -18.18
C PHE A 98 -4.52 -16.93 -18.31
N VAL A 99 -3.46 -16.26 -18.73
CA VAL A 99 -2.09 -16.76 -18.69
C VAL A 99 -1.14 -15.62 -18.38
N ASP A 100 -0.08 -15.93 -17.63
CA ASP A 100 1.03 -15.02 -17.45
C ASP A 100 2.34 -15.58 -18.03
N LEU A 101 3.28 -14.67 -18.28
CA LEU A 101 4.58 -15.03 -18.83
C LEU A 101 5.52 -15.69 -17.79
N SER A 102 5.09 -15.82 -16.53
CA SER A 102 5.78 -16.59 -15.49
C SER A 102 5.32 -18.05 -15.44
N GLY A 103 4.29 -18.41 -16.22
CA GLY A 103 3.74 -19.75 -16.35
C GLY A 103 2.55 -20.05 -15.45
N ASN A 104 1.97 -19.05 -14.77
CA ASN A 104 0.67 -19.23 -14.11
C ASN A 104 -0.44 -19.09 -15.15
N ALA A 105 -1.46 -19.92 -15.04
CA ALA A 105 -2.58 -19.91 -15.98
C ALA A 105 -3.84 -20.53 -15.39
N GLU A 106 -4.98 -20.04 -15.85
CA GLU A 106 -6.26 -20.71 -15.72
C GLU A 106 -6.94 -20.67 -17.09
N ILE A 107 -6.95 -21.81 -17.79
CA ILE A 107 -7.49 -21.92 -19.15
C ILE A 107 -8.64 -22.90 -19.13
N ASN A 108 -9.82 -22.41 -19.55
CA ASN A 108 -11.03 -23.19 -19.66
C ASN A 108 -11.52 -23.14 -21.12
N ALA A 109 -11.43 -24.27 -21.82
CA ALA A 109 -11.89 -24.47 -23.19
C ALA A 109 -12.65 -25.80 -23.31
N PRO A 110 -13.44 -26.03 -24.37
CA PRO A 110 -14.17 -27.29 -24.54
C PRO A 110 -13.23 -28.51 -24.52
N GLY A 111 -13.34 -29.36 -23.50
CA GLY A 111 -12.47 -30.54 -23.35
C GLY A 111 -11.04 -30.25 -22.87
N LEU A 112 -10.74 -29.01 -22.47
CA LEU A 112 -9.43 -28.61 -21.96
C LEU A 112 -9.57 -27.72 -20.72
N ARG A 113 -8.98 -28.16 -19.61
CA ARG A 113 -8.89 -27.38 -18.37
C ARG A 113 -7.47 -27.40 -17.84
N ILE A 114 -6.87 -26.22 -17.73
CA ILE A 114 -5.51 -26.02 -17.20
C ILE A 114 -5.60 -25.07 -16.01
N HIS A 115 -4.98 -25.46 -14.90
CA HIS A 115 -4.78 -24.59 -13.76
C HIS A 115 -3.35 -24.77 -13.25
N VAL A 116 -2.54 -23.72 -13.39
CA VAL A 116 -1.16 -23.65 -12.91
C VAL A 116 -1.04 -22.42 -12.03
N ALA A 117 -0.65 -22.62 -10.79
CA ALA A 117 -0.49 -21.56 -9.80
C ALA A 117 0.84 -21.73 -9.03
N GLY A 118 1.27 -20.66 -8.36
CA GLY A 118 2.46 -20.69 -7.49
C GLY A 118 3.80 -20.49 -8.21
N LYS A 119 3.82 -20.24 -9.52
CA LYS A 119 5.07 -19.87 -10.21
C LYS A 119 5.51 -18.47 -9.78
N PRO A 120 6.79 -18.27 -9.43
CA PRO A 120 7.28 -16.98 -8.96
C PRO A 120 7.23 -15.92 -10.06
N ASN A 121 6.97 -14.68 -9.67
CA ASN A 121 6.92 -13.54 -10.60
C ASN A 121 8.31 -13.28 -11.23
N ARG A 122 8.45 -13.56 -12.52
CA ARG A 122 9.69 -13.28 -13.29
C ARG A 122 9.79 -11.83 -13.78
N PHE A 123 8.71 -11.07 -13.65
CA PHE A 123 8.55 -9.69 -14.15
C PHE A 123 8.56 -8.67 -13.03
N ILE A 124 9.22 -9.00 -11.92
CA ILE A 124 9.57 -8.05 -10.87
C ILE A 124 10.46 -6.99 -11.51
N ARG A 125 10.00 -5.74 -11.54
CA ARG A 125 10.84 -4.63 -12.02
C ARG A 125 12.11 -4.57 -11.17
N ARG A 126 13.28 -4.52 -11.81
CA ARG A 126 14.51 -4.10 -11.12
C ARG A 126 14.34 -2.64 -10.70
N GLY A 127 14.48 -2.41 -9.39
CA GLY A 127 14.14 -1.15 -8.73
C GLY A 127 12.91 -1.33 -7.82
N ARG A 128 13.02 -0.88 -6.57
CA ARG A 128 11.90 -0.85 -5.61
C ARG A 128 10.71 -0.18 -6.31
N PRO A 129 9.52 -0.80 -6.41
CA PRO A 129 8.31 -0.07 -6.77
C PRO A 129 8.28 1.15 -5.87
N SER A 130 8.41 2.34 -6.43
CA SER A 130 8.40 3.56 -5.63
C SER A 130 6.95 3.78 -5.21
N SER A 131 6.57 3.08 -4.15
CA SER A 131 5.34 3.30 -3.41
C SER A 131 5.17 4.80 -3.24
N VAL A 132 3.98 5.30 -3.56
CA VAL A 132 3.60 6.68 -3.26
C VAL A 132 3.61 6.94 -1.76
N PHE A 133 3.65 5.88 -0.94
CA PHE A 133 3.76 5.88 0.51
C PHE A 133 5.15 5.50 1.04
N ALA A 134 6.21 5.53 0.21
CA ALA A 134 7.58 5.46 0.71
C ALA A 134 7.83 6.60 1.72
N PRO A 135 8.80 6.46 2.67
CA PRO A 135 8.92 7.37 3.81
C PRO A 135 8.83 8.86 3.46
N LYS A 136 9.60 9.33 2.47
CA LYS A 136 9.55 10.71 1.98
C LYS A 136 8.25 11.07 1.26
N SER A 137 7.77 10.24 0.33
CA SER A 137 6.57 10.56 -0.47
C SER A 137 5.28 10.51 0.35
N SER A 138 5.26 9.72 1.44
CA SER A 138 4.14 9.62 2.38
C SER A 138 3.76 10.95 3.02
N ARG A 139 4.68 11.93 3.06
CA ARG A 139 4.41 13.30 3.50
C ARG A 139 3.24 13.93 2.74
N LEU A 140 3.10 13.66 1.45
CA LEU A 140 2.00 14.20 0.65
C LEU A 140 0.64 13.63 1.09
N ALA A 141 0.57 12.30 1.28
CA ALA A 141 -0.64 11.66 1.80
C ALA A 141 -0.98 12.19 3.19
N ARG A 142 0.04 12.37 4.06
CA ARG A 142 -0.13 12.93 5.40
C ARG A 142 -0.73 14.34 5.37
N LEU A 143 -0.18 15.25 4.55
CA LEU A 143 -0.71 16.60 4.39
C LEU A 143 -2.16 16.61 3.90
N MET A 144 -2.48 15.77 2.91
CA MET A 144 -3.83 15.66 2.36
C MET A 144 -4.83 15.05 3.34
N LEU A 145 -4.40 14.14 4.22
CA LEU A 145 -5.30 13.52 5.22
C LEU A 145 -5.50 14.40 6.46
N GLN A 146 -4.55 15.29 6.76
CA GLN A 146 -4.68 16.30 7.81
C GLN A 146 -5.68 17.40 7.45
N ASP A 147 -5.73 17.77 6.18
CA ASP A 147 -6.70 18.73 5.66
C ASP A 147 -7.37 18.17 4.38
N PRO A 148 -8.33 17.24 4.54
CA PRO A 148 -8.94 16.47 3.44
C PRO A 148 -9.71 17.32 2.44
N ASN A 149 -10.28 18.42 2.92
CA ASN A 149 -11.16 19.29 2.14
C ASN A 149 -10.39 20.41 1.44
N ARG A 150 -9.14 20.65 1.84
CA ARG A 150 -8.28 21.65 1.21
C ARG A 150 -7.76 21.16 -0.14
N PRO A 151 -8.02 21.92 -1.23
CA PRO A 151 -7.31 21.74 -2.48
C PRO A 151 -5.89 22.29 -2.33
N TRP A 152 -4.92 21.56 -2.87
CA TRP A 152 -3.51 21.92 -2.81
C TRP A 152 -2.94 22.19 -4.20
N ARG A 153 -2.23 23.30 -4.36
CA ARG A 153 -1.31 23.47 -5.50
C ARG A 153 -0.07 22.60 -5.26
N GLN A 154 0.51 22.06 -6.34
CA GLN A 154 1.73 21.24 -6.21
C GLN A 154 2.93 22.03 -5.65
N SER A 155 2.96 23.36 -5.85
CA SER A 155 3.96 24.24 -5.22
C SER A 155 3.80 24.29 -3.70
N GLU A 156 2.57 24.41 -3.20
CA GLU A 156 2.27 24.40 -1.76
C GLU A 156 2.60 23.05 -1.14
N LEU A 157 2.31 21.95 -1.83
CA LEU A 157 2.72 20.62 -1.40
C LEU A 157 4.24 20.48 -1.34
N ALA A 158 4.98 21.00 -2.31
CA ALA A 158 6.44 20.97 -2.32
C ALA A 158 7.02 21.72 -1.12
N GLU A 159 6.49 22.90 -0.83
CA GLU A 159 6.88 23.70 0.33
C GLU A 159 6.54 22.99 1.65
N ALA A 160 5.28 22.62 1.86
CA ALA A 160 4.80 22.01 3.11
C ALA A 160 5.41 20.63 3.37
N SER A 161 5.75 19.87 2.34
CA SER A 161 6.41 18.57 2.50
C SER A 161 7.94 18.67 2.56
N GLN A 162 8.50 19.84 2.23
CA GLN A 162 9.94 20.05 2.04
C GLN A 162 10.54 19.10 1.00
N LEU A 163 9.80 18.86 -0.09
CA LEU A 163 10.20 18.00 -1.19
C LEU A 163 10.36 18.82 -2.47
N GLY A 164 11.27 18.41 -3.36
CA GLY A 164 11.47 19.10 -4.63
C GLY A 164 10.22 19.02 -5.54
N ALA A 165 9.90 20.11 -6.24
CA ALA A 165 8.72 20.21 -7.11
C ALA A 165 8.61 19.08 -8.14
N GLY A 166 9.72 18.69 -8.78
CA GLY A 166 9.74 17.57 -9.73
C GLY A 166 9.46 16.20 -9.08
N TYR A 167 9.78 16.04 -7.79
CA TYR A 167 9.43 14.84 -7.02
C TYR A 167 7.94 14.84 -6.69
N VAL A 168 7.42 15.97 -6.18
CA VAL A 168 5.99 16.14 -5.87
C VAL A 168 5.12 15.91 -7.10
N SER A 169 5.46 16.53 -8.23
CA SER A 169 4.73 16.35 -9.49
C SER A 169 4.62 14.87 -9.90
N ARG A 170 5.73 14.13 -9.79
CA ARG A 170 5.76 12.70 -10.12
C ARG A 170 4.92 11.85 -9.16
N ILE A 171 4.93 12.15 -7.86
CA ILE A 171 4.11 11.42 -6.88
C ILE A 171 2.64 11.77 -7.05
N CYS A 172 2.29 13.04 -7.26
CA CYS A 172 0.92 13.48 -7.54
C CYS A 172 0.35 12.77 -8.78
N LYS A 173 1.12 12.74 -9.87
CA LYS A 173 0.71 12.01 -11.09
C LYS A 173 0.40 10.54 -10.81
N ARG A 174 1.19 9.88 -9.96
CA ARG A 174 0.96 8.47 -9.60
C ARG A 174 -0.25 8.30 -8.70
N LEU A 175 -0.43 9.17 -7.71
CA LEU A 175 -1.64 9.20 -6.88
C LEU A 175 -2.90 9.40 -7.75
N GLU A 176 -2.82 10.23 -8.81
CA GLU A 176 -3.89 10.40 -9.80
C GLU A 176 -4.11 9.13 -10.64
N GLU A 177 -3.04 8.49 -11.13
CA GLU A 177 -3.08 7.23 -11.89
C GLU A 177 -3.64 6.04 -11.07
N ASP A 178 -3.46 6.08 -9.75
CA ASP A 178 -4.01 5.13 -8.78
C ASP A 178 -5.39 5.54 -8.26
N ARG A 179 -5.93 6.67 -8.74
CA ARG A 179 -7.25 7.22 -8.39
C ARG A 179 -7.45 7.53 -6.91
N LEU A 180 -6.36 7.82 -6.20
CA LEU A 180 -6.34 8.19 -4.78
C LEU A 180 -6.55 9.70 -4.57
N VAL A 181 -6.15 10.50 -5.55
CA VAL A 181 -6.37 11.95 -5.58
C VAL A 181 -7.07 12.33 -6.87
N GLU A 182 -7.70 13.51 -6.86
CA GLU A 182 -8.31 14.10 -8.04
C GLU A 182 -7.76 15.49 -8.32
N ARG A 183 -7.75 15.85 -9.60
CA ARG A 183 -7.32 17.15 -10.09
C ARG A 183 -8.54 18.00 -10.40
N ARG A 184 -8.62 19.18 -9.81
CA ARG A 184 -9.66 20.19 -10.06
C ARG A 184 -9.38 20.94 -11.36
N GLN A 185 -10.39 21.65 -11.85
CA GLN A 185 -10.29 22.44 -13.09
C GLN A 185 -9.21 23.53 -13.03
N ASP A 186 -8.96 24.09 -11.84
CA ASP A 186 -7.92 25.09 -11.57
C ASP A 186 -6.50 24.48 -11.42
N GLY A 187 -6.38 23.16 -11.63
CA GLY A 187 -5.13 22.41 -11.55
C GLY A 187 -4.72 21.99 -10.15
N ALA A 188 -5.45 22.41 -9.10
CA ALA A 188 -5.20 21.97 -7.72
C ALA A 188 -5.56 20.48 -7.53
N ILE A 189 -4.93 19.85 -6.55
CA ILE A 189 -5.11 18.43 -6.24
C ILE A 189 -5.65 18.29 -4.83
N ARG A 190 -6.59 17.36 -4.64
CA ARG A 190 -7.05 16.95 -3.31
C ARG A 190 -7.22 15.44 -3.25
N SER A 191 -7.29 14.91 -2.04
CA SER A 191 -7.72 13.52 -1.84
C SER A 191 -9.08 13.32 -2.49
N ARG A 192 -9.24 12.21 -3.24
CA ARG A 192 -10.53 11.89 -3.86
C ARG A 192 -11.53 11.39 -2.82
N ALA A 193 -11.04 10.54 -1.94
CA ALA A 193 -11.73 10.03 -0.76
C ALA A 193 -10.64 9.81 0.31
N PRO A 194 -10.62 10.61 1.38
CA PRO A 194 -9.65 10.48 2.47
C PRO A 194 -9.54 9.06 3.03
N GLU A 195 -10.66 8.34 3.13
CA GLU A 195 -10.73 6.95 3.56
C GLU A 195 -9.95 6.04 2.62
N LEU A 196 -10.15 6.18 1.31
CA LEU A 196 -9.45 5.40 0.30
C LEU A 196 -7.95 5.66 0.34
N LEU A 197 -7.54 6.93 0.52
CA LEU A 197 -6.13 7.30 0.63
C LEU A 197 -5.49 6.72 1.90
N LEU A 198 -6.20 6.78 3.03
CA LEU A 198 -5.75 6.20 4.30
C LEU A 198 -5.65 4.67 4.21
N GLU A 199 -6.64 3.99 3.65
CA GLU A 199 -6.65 2.53 3.49
C GLU A 199 -5.52 2.06 2.58
N ALA A 200 -5.32 2.75 1.45
CA ALA A 200 -4.21 2.46 0.54
C ALA A 200 -2.85 2.63 1.23
N TRP A 201 -2.69 3.69 2.06
CA TRP A 201 -1.47 3.90 2.82
C TRP A 201 -1.29 2.83 3.90
N GLN A 202 -2.32 2.58 4.69
CA GLN A 202 -2.31 1.57 5.74
C GLN A 202 -1.90 0.21 5.18
N ALA A 203 -2.42 -0.19 4.01
CA ALA A 203 -2.10 -1.48 3.38
C ALA A 203 -0.59 -1.69 3.12
N GLU A 204 0.15 -0.62 2.85
CA GLU A 204 1.59 -0.66 2.57
C GLU A 204 2.48 -0.29 3.77
N TYR A 205 1.89 0.26 4.84
CA TYR A 205 2.60 0.72 6.03
C TYR A 205 3.09 -0.45 6.89
N ASP A 206 4.33 -0.38 7.35
CA ASP A 206 4.94 -1.36 8.27
C ASP A 206 5.76 -0.60 9.31
N PHE A 207 5.25 -0.57 10.55
CA PHE A 207 5.87 0.13 11.67
C PHE A 207 7.31 -0.33 11.93
N ARG A 208 7.62 -1.61 11.65
CA ARG A 208 8.94 -2.21 11.88
C ARG A 208 10.03 -1.68 10.93
N ARG A 209 9.67 -0.84 9.96
CA ARG A 209 10.63 -0.13 9.10
C ARG A 209 11.29 1.06 9.78
N HIS A 210 10.84 1.41 10.99
CA HIS A 210 11.53 2.35 11.87
C HIS A 210 12.69 1.67 12.60
N ASP A 211 13.61 2.48 13.10
CA ASP A 211 14.68 1.98 13.98
C ASP A 211 14.12 1.95 15.41
N ILE A 212 13.90 0.75 15.95
CA ILE A 212 13.16 0.50 17.19
C ILE A 212 14.11 -0.09 18.23
N ARG A 213 14.26 0.60 19.36
CA ARG A 213 14.92 0.07 20.56
C ARG A 213 13.88 -0.33 21.59
N MET A 214 13.84 -1.62 21.88
CA MET A 214 12.88 -2.23 22.81
C MET A 214 13.51 -2.41 24.18
N GLY A 215 12.79 -2.03 25.22
CA GLY A 215 13.21 -2.31 26.57
C GLY A 215 12.13 -2.08 27.60
N HIS A 216 12.55 -2.09 28.85
CA HIS A 216 11.65 -2.09 29.99
C HIS A 216 11.99 -0.97 30.98
N ILE A 217 10.93 -0.38 31.53
CA ILE A 217 10.96 0.53 32.67
C ILE A 217 9.92 0.05 33.68
N ALA A 218 10.27 0.01 34.96
CA ALA A 218 9.30 -0.31 36.00
C ALA A 218 8.14 0.71 36.04
N ALA A 219 6.93 0.24 35.75
CA ALA A 219 5.66 0.96 35.83
C ALA A 219 4.49 -0.05 35.90
N HIS A 220 3.42 0.30 36.60
CA HIS A 220 2.25 -0.57 36.75
C HIS A 220 1.31 -0.50 35.54
N THR A 221 1.18 0.69 34.92
CA THR A 221 0.32 0.95 33.76
C THR A 221 1.06 1.69 32.65
N GLY A 222 0.54 1.62 31.41
CA GLY A 222 1.07 2.40 30.29
C GLY A 222 0.95 3.91 30.50
N ASP A 223 -0.11 4.37 31.16
CA ASP A 223 -0.31 5.79 31.47
C ASP A 223 0.70 6.33 32.49
N GLU A 224 0.99 5.55 33.54
CA GLU A 224 2.05 5.87 34.51
C GLU A 224 3.42 5.94 33.81
N LEU A 225 3.70 4.96 32.94
CA LEU A 225 4.93 4.92 32.15
C LEU A 225 5.04 6.15 31.23
N ALA A 226 3.98 6.50 30.51
CA ALA A 226 3.94 7.66 29.63
C ALA A 226 4.18 8.96 30.41
N ARG A 227 3.51 9.17 31.55
CA ARG A 227 3.73 10.36 32.40
C ARG A 227 5.17 10.45 32.91
N ARG A 228 5.75 9.34 33.35
CA ARG A 228 7.16 9.29 33.77
C ARG A 228 8.12 9.65 32.63
N LEU A 229 7.86 9.15 31.42
CA LEU A 229 8.65 9.47 30.22
C LEU A 229 8.58 10.97 29.90
N VAL A 230 7.37 11.53 29.87
CA VAL A 230 7.14 12.96 29.59
C VAL A 230 7.87 13.85 30.59
N GLY A 231 7.81 13.51 31.89
CA GLY A 231 8.55 14.24 32.93
C GLY A 231 10.05 14.28 32.66
N VAL A 232 10.66 13.13 32.36
CA VAL A 232 12.09 13.04 32.05
C VAL A 232 12.44 13.75 30.73
N PHE A 233 11.58 13.66 29.72
CA PHE A 233 11.78 14.39 28.45
C PHE A 233 11.72 15.90 28.65
N GLY A 234 10.84 16.39 29.54
CA GLY A 234 10.79 17.79 29.93
C GLY A 234 12.06 18.24 30.66
N GLU A 235 12.52 17.49 31.65
CA GLU A 235 13.76 17.77 32.39
C GLU A 235 15.00 17.85 31.49
N LEU A 236 15.03 17.01 30.44
CA LEU A 236 16.18 16.87 29.53
C LEU A 236 15.99 17.57 28.18
N SER A 237 14.90 18.32 28.00
CA SER A 237 14.52 18.98 26.74
C SER A 237 14.60 18.05 25.52
N VAL A 238 14.13 16.81 25.66
CA VAL A 238 14.13 15.79 24.60
C VAL A 238 12.91 15.99 23.71
N PRO A 239 13.07 16.32 22.41
CA PRO A 239 11.93 16.42 21.50
C PRO A 239 11.38 15.03 21.18
N TYR A 240 10.09 14.83 21.45
CA TYR A 240 9.41 13.56 21.30
C TYR A 240 8.01 13.74 20.69
N ALA A 241 7.41 12.62 20.29
CA ALA A 241 5.96 12.52 20.12
C ALA A 241 5.53 11.10 20.49
N LEU A 242 4.58 10.96 21.42
CA LEU A 242 3.97 9.67 21.69
C LEU A 242 3.24 9.16 20.44
N THR A 243 3.26 7.85 20.22
CA THR A 243 2.55 7.19 19.12
C THR A 243 1.91 5.87 19.60
N GLY A 244 1.31 5.12 18.68
CA GLY A 244 0.71 3.81 18.93
C GLY A 244 -0.37 3.87 20.01
N LEU A 245 -0.37 2.90 20.91
CA LEU A 245 -1.37 2.78 21.99
C LEU A 245 -1.42 4.01 22.90
N ALA A 246 -0.26 4.60 23.22
CA ALA A 246 -0.19 5.78 24.09
C ALA A 246 -0.81 7.03 23.42
N ALA A 247 -0.54 7.25 22.13
CA ALA A 247 -1.20 8.34 21.40
C ALA A 247 -2.69 8.09 21.17
N ALA A 248 -3.06 6.85 20.84
CA ALA A 248 -4.46 6.47 20.68
C ALA A 248 -5.24 6.74 21.97
N TRP A 249 -4.69 6.37 23.13
CA TRP A 249 -5.29 6.66 24.44
C TRP A 249 -5.45 8.16 24.69
N LEU A 250 -4.45 8.99 24.37
CA LEU A 250 -4.55 10.45 24.54
C LEU A 250 -5.60 11.08 23.61
N LEU A 251 -5.71 10.59 22.38
CA LEU A 251 -6.59 11.17 21.35
C LEU A 251 -8.03 10.67 21.44
N ALA A 252 -8.25 9.41 21.81
CA ALA A 252 -9.54 8.74 21.93
C ALA A 252 -9.43 7.55 22.91
N PRO A 253 -9.58 7.78 24.24
CA PRO A 253 -9.44 6.74 25.25
C PRO A 253 -10.37 5.55 25.01
N PHE A 254 -9.82 4.33 24.95
CA PHE A 254 -10.57 3.11 24.66
C PHE A 254 -10.31 1.97 25.65
N ALA A 255 -9.07 1.50 25.71
CA ALA A 255 -8.67 0.35 26.52
C ALA A 255 -7.33 0.60 27.20
N ALA A 256 -7.15 -0.01 28.37
CA ALA A 256 -5.87 -0.01 29.05
C ALA A 256 -4.79 -0.66 28.15
N TYR A 257 -3.57 -0.14 28.28
CA TYR A 257 -2.40 -0.56 27.51
C TYR A 257 -1.17 -0.63 28.42
N ARG A 258 -0.18 -1.43 28.03
CA ARG A 258 1.12 -1.54 28.72
C ARG A 258 2.27 -1.02 27.88
N LEU A 259 2.26 -1.29 26.58
CA LEU A 259 3.29 -0.84 25.65
C LEU A 259 3.15 0.66 25.35
N VAL A 260 4.18 1.42 25.74
CA VAL A 260 4.36 2.80 25.31
C VAL A 260 5.32 2.85 24.13
N THR A 261 4.89 3.46 23.04
CA THR A 261 5.71 3.73 21.85
C THR A 261 5.92 5.24 21.71
N VAL A 262 7.16 5.67 21.49
CA VAL A 262 7.49 7.09 21.35
C VAL A 262 8.49 7.32 20.22
N TYR A 263 8.21 8.30 19.36
CA TYR A 263 9.18 8.79 18.40
C TYR A 263 10.13 9.79 19.05
N LEU A 264 11.41 9.66 18.75
CA LEU A 264 12.46 10.61 19.12
C LEU A 264 13.08 11.22 17.86
N ARG A 265 13.26 12.54 17.83
CA ARG A 265 13.96 13.22 16.72
C ARG A 265 15.44 12.88 16.67
N LYS A 266 16.02 12.53 17.81
CA LYS A 266 17.42 12.13 17.95
C LYS A 266 17.50 10.76 18.64
N PRO A 267 18.51 9.93 18.32
CA PRO A 267 18.75 8.70 19.05
C PRO A 267 18.83 8.96 20.57
N PRO A 268 18.31 8.05 21.41
CA PRO A 268 18.36 8.26 22.85
C PRO A 268 19.81 8.20 23.33
N GLY A 269 20.27 9.27 23.98
CA GLY A 269 21.59 9.35 24.59
C GLY A 269 21.66 8.62 25.93
N GLU A 270 22.87 8.30 26.37
CA GLU A 270 23.11 7.52 27.59
C GLU A 270 22.48 8.15 28.84
N LYS A 271 22.58 9.47 28.99
CA LYS A 271 21.97 10.23 30.10
C LYS A 271 20.45 9.99 30.20
N LEU A 272 19.77 9.94 29.06
CA LEU A 272 18.33 9.70 29.01
C LEU A 272 18.00 8.27 29.47
N LEU A 273 18.73 7.28 28.94
CA LEU A 273 18.52 5.87 29.28
C LEU A 273 18.76 5.61 30.78
N GLN A 274 19.82 6.19 31.34
CA GLN A 274 20.13 6.11 32.77
C GLN A 274 19.06 6.77 33.65
N ARG A 275 18.60 7.98 33.28
CA ARG A 275 17.54 8.68 34.03
C ARG A 275 16.22 7.90 34.04
N LEU A 276 15.90 7.25 32.92
CA LEU A 276 14.75 6.38 32.78
C LEU A 276 14.90 5.05 33.53
N LYS A 277 16.13 4.67 33.93
CA LYS A 277 16.47 3.31 34.38
C LYS A 277 15.99 2.28 33.36
N TRP A 278 16.25 2.57 32.09
CA TRP A 278 15.85 1.73 30.98
C TRP A 278 16.78 0.53 30.86
N HIS A 279 16.21 -0.64 30.70
CA HIS A 279 16.94 -1.88 30.45
C HIS A 279 16.57 -2.43 29.09
N GLU A 280 17.56 -2.83 28.29
CA GLU A 280 17.29 -3.48 27.00
C GLU A 280 16.64 -4.84 27.25
N GLU A 281 15.47 -5.04 26.65
CA GLU A 281 14.68 -6.25 26.82
C GLU A 281 13.78 -6.40 25.60
N LYS A 282 13.91 -7.52 24.87
CA LYS A 282 13.11 -7.79 23.66
C LYS A 282 11.81 -8.51 23.96
N ARG A 283 11.78 -9.36 24.99
CA ARG A 283 10.59 -10.13 25.41
C ARG A 283 10.01 -9.45 26.63
N GLY A 284 8.77 -8.97 26.57
CA GLY A 284 8.16 -8.24 27.69
C GLY A 284 8.48 -6.75 27.76
N ALA A 285 9.09 -6.20 26.70
CA ALA A 285 9.30 -4.75 26.56
C ALA A 285 7.99 -3.98 26.75
N ASN A 286 7.98 -3.01 27.66
CA ASN A 286 6.86 -2.07 27.82
C ASN A 286 7.14 -0.68 27.25
N LEU A 287 8.37 -0.45 26.75
CA LEU A 287 8.75 0.80 26.09
C LEU A 287 9.51 0.54 24.79
N TRP A 288 9.02 1.13 23.71
CA TRP A 288 9.72 1.22 22.45
C TRP A 288 10.14 2.66 22.18
N LEU A 289 11.46 2.89 22.14
CA LEU A 289 12.06 4.14 21.70
C LEU A 289 12.31 4.04 20.20
N VAL A 290 11.62 4.89 19.42
CA VAL A 290 11.56 4.75 17.97
C VAL A 290 12.22 5.95 17.30
N ARG A 291 13.22 5.70 16.46
CA ARG A 291 13.73 6.69 15.53
C ARG A 291 13.00 6.52 14.19
N PRO A 292 12.23 7.52 13.75
CA PRO A 292 11.49 7.40 12.51
C PRO A 292 12.42 7.34 11.30
N ASN A 293 11.96 6.73 10.23
CA ASN A 293 12.71 6.63 8.97
C ASN A 293 12.52 7.87 8.08
N ASP A 294 11.64 8.77 8.48
CA ASP A 294 11.40 10.09 7.89
C ASP A 294 10.77 11.02 8.94
N GLU A 295 11.18 12.30 8.95
CA GLU A 295 10.66 13.33 9.88
C GLU A 295 9.18 13.64 9.71
N GLY A 296 8.56 13.21 8.60
CA GLY A 296 7.14 13.43 8.32
C GLY A 296 6.20 12.88 9.39
N VAL A 297 6.62 11.91 10.23
CA VAL A 297 5.82 11.43 11.36
C VAL A 297 5.47 12.53 12.37
N PHE A 298 6.27 13.60 12.42
CA PHE A 298 6.06 14.74 13.31
C PHE A 298 5.17 15.83 12.70
N HIS A 299 4.71 15.69 11.46
CA HIS A 299 3.77 16.65 10.88
C HIS A 299 2.41 16.51 11.59
N GLY A 300 1.83 17.63 12.02
CA GLY A 300 0.56 17.64 12.75
C GLY A 300 0.66 16.98 14.13
N VAL A 301 1.82 17.04 14.79
CA VAL A 301 1.90 16.72 16.22
C VAL A 301 0.94 17.63 16.98
N GLU A 302 0.19 17.03 17.92
CA GLU A 302 -0.78 17.69 18.76
C GLU A 302 -0.31 17.64 20.22
N SER A 303 -0.51 18.75 20.93
CA SER A 303 -0.29 18.82 22.38
C SER A 303 -1.61 18.59 23.11
N VAL A 304 -1.76 17.42 23.75
CA VAL A 304 -2.96 17.04 24.49
C VAL A 304 -2.63 17.02 25.97
N GLY A 305 -3.15 17.99 26.74
CA GLY A 305 -2.84 18.13 28.17
C GLY A 305 -1.35 18.38 28.44
N GLY A 306 -0.65 19.06 27.54
CA GLY A 306 0.80 19.31 27.63
C GLY A 306 1.68 18.11 27.25
N VAL A 307 1.08 17.05 26.71
CA VAL A 307 1.80 15.87 26.20
C VAL A 307 1.78 15.90 24.67
N GLU A 308 2.96 15.83 24.06
CA GLU A 308 3.11 15.81 22.61
C GLU A 308 2.83 14.40 22.06
N CYS A 309 1.91 14.29 21.11
CA CYS A 309 1.60 13.04 20.41
C CYS A 309 1.44 13.27 18.90
N VAL A 310 1.65 12.21 18.11
CA VAL A 310 1.49 12.30 16.65
C VAL A 310 0.04 12.54 16.25
N SER A 311 -0.18 13.07 15.04
CA SER A 311 -1.54 13.25 14.50
C SER A 311 -2.38 11.96 14.53
N PRO A 312 -3.73 12.04 14.59
CA PRO A 312 -4.61 10.87 14.53
C PRO A 312 -4.33 9.94 13.35
N VAL A 313 -4.00 10.50 12.18
CA VAL A 313 -3.62 9.74 10.97
C VAL A 313 -2.38 8.89 11.23
N GLN A 314 -1.34 9.48 11.84
CA GLN A 314 -0.11 8.76 12.14
C GLN A 314 -0.32 7.72 13.24
N ALA A 315 -1.05 8.05 14.30
CA ALA A 315 -1.36 7.11 15.38
C ALA A 315 -2.12 5.89 14.85
N TYR A 316 -3.10 6.10 13.96
CA TYR A 316 -3.84 5.02 13.30
C TYR A 316 -2.94 4.09 12.47
N LEU A 317 -2.02 4.67 11.68
CA LEU A 317 -1.05 3.88 10.91
C LEU A 317 -0.13 3.08 11.83
N ASP A 318 0.33 3.70 12.91
CA ASP A 318 1.31 3.14 13.83
C ASP A 318 0.76 1.99 14.67
N LEU A 319 -0.55 1.94 14.90
CA LEU A 319 -1.21 0.82 15.56
C LEU A 319 -1.18 -0.47 14.73
N ARG A 320 -0.96 -0.39 13.41
CA ARG A 320 -0.97 -1.56 12.53
C ARG A 320 0.13 -2.55 12.92
N GLY A 321 -0.28 -3.74 13.36
CA GLY A 321 0.64 -4.83 13.71
C GLY A 321 1.36 -4.64 15.05
N LEU A 322 0.93 -3.67 15.87
CA LEU A 322 1.33 -3.60 17.27
C LEU A 322 0.59 -4.69 18.09
N PRO A 323 1.16 -5.13 19.23
CA PRO A 323 0.54 -6.12 20.11
C PRO A 323 -0.63 -5.52 20.93
N GLU A 324 -1.13 -6.30 21.89
CA GLU A 324 -2.24 -5.92 22.78
C GLU A 324 -3.54 -5.66 21.99
N ARG A 325 -4.33 -4.67 22.41
CA ARG A 325 -5.61 -4.31 21.79
C ARG A 325 -5.45 -3.23 20.71
N ALA A 326 -4.31 -3.22 19.99
CA ALA A 326 -3.98 -2.15 19.05
C ALA A 326 -4.93 -2.07 17.85
N GLU A 327 -5.40 -3.21 17.32
CA GLU A 327 -6.38 -3.23 16.24
C GLU A 327 -7.71 -2.58 16.68
N GLU A 328 -8.19 -2.93 17.87
CA GLU A 328 -9.42 -2.37 18.44
C GLU A 328 -9.28 -0.88 18.78
N ALA A 329 -8.10 -0.47 19.28
CA ALA A 329 -7.78 0.94 19.48
C ALA A 329 -7.73 1.71 18.15
N ALA A 330 -7.26 1.10 17.07
CA ALA A 330 -7.24 1.72 15.74
C ALA A 330 -8.65 1.92 15.20
N ASP A 331 -9.52 0.92 15.35
CA ASP A 331 -10.93 1.01 14.97
C ASP A 331 -11.66 2.10 15.76
N HIS A 332 -11.42 2.20 17.07
CA HIS A 332 -11.99 3.24 17.92
C HIS A 332 -11.45 4.63 17.52
N LEU A 333 -10.14 4.79 17.38
CA LEU A 333 -9.51 6.04 16.97
C LEU A 333 -10.03 6.51 15.61
N ARG A 334 -10.21 5.58 14.65
CA ARG A 334 -10.78 5.90 13.33
C ARG A 334 -12.19 6.45 13.46
N LYS A 335 -13.04 5.83 14.27
CA LYS A 335 -14.42 6.28 14.53
C LYS A 335 -14.46 7.64 15.21
N GLU A 336 -13.59 7.93 16.16
CA GLU A 336 -13.65 9.17 16.94
C GLU A 336 -12.95 10.36 16.27
N ARG A 337 -11.83 10.12 15.56
CA ARG A 337 -10.91 11.20 15.13
C ARG A 337 -10.67 11.27 13.62
N LEU A 338 -11.09 10.26 12.85
CA LEU A 338 -10.86 10.18 11.39
C LEU A 338 -12.18 10.10 10.61
N GLN A 339 -13.19 10.84 11.06
CA GLN A 339 -14.43 11.05 10.30
C GLN A 339 -14.26 12.25 9.38
N TRP A 340 -14.03 11.99 8.10
CA TRP A 340 -14.01 13.03 7.07
C TRP A 340 -15.44 13.23 6.54
N ARG A 341 -15.91 14.47 6.57
CA ARG A 341 -17.25 14.86 6.11
C ARG A 341 -17.20 15.53 4.75
#